data_AF-A0A4Q2DTS0-F1
#
_entry.id   AF-A0A4Q2DTS0-F1
#
_cell.length_a   1.000
_cell.length_b   1.000
_cell.length_c   1.000
_cell.angle_alpha   90.00
_cell.angle_beta   90.00
_cell.angle_gamma   90.00
#
_symmetry.space_group_name_H-M   'P 1'
#
loop_
_entity.id
_entity.type
_entity.pdbx_description
1 polymer ?
#
loop_
_entity_poly.entity_id
_entity_poly.type
_entity_poly.pdbx_seq_one_letter_code
_entity_poly.pdbx_strand_id
1 'polypeptide(L)'
;MDRLVYEPFKAVMKGDILEETRAKGPYIIVIDGLDECEDQRGVEELIDHMLDFFERHPTIPLRVFITSRVEQHIRARLEVDGVRLGDLDGYRTRDDIIKLLEASFRTVAKRDRVIRAYVQAHGQWPTKSDMDSLMKHIGESFVLASLIFKFIVHPAVEDDPSTPMERLPRTLKMYGLDSLYAQTLSRSQHLSHFRDIISTIALLRRPLPIVGISGLLGIEVFEVVRVLLNLQAIIHVPGADGEGSVTLCHASLRAFLTTESRSGPFFVLPSFHLHLSYHLLSSLFENLRVDGPAYDYVMWYLKDHWREAFAQSYAPPTNEIEHLKAPQSLRANRLPFCAFLCDLFFFSLFLQHPLNSDDTAYLLTECAKQLALAAECPGSCSSLWLGTGVDFHLRVQHDLQRASTAVCAKPSKILGHRSRSTTREDWVYHLNPCSISGLDILSNG
;
A
#
# COMPACT_ATOMS: atom_id res chain seq x y z
N MET A 1 -29.35 -21.59 14.22
CA MET A 1 -30.12 -21.99 13.02
C MET A 1 -31.06 -23.16 13.26
N ASP A 2 -30.64 -24.22 13.98
CA ASP A 2 -31.44 -25.45 14.16
C ASP A 2 -32.88 -25.24 14.62
N ARG A 3 -33.06 -24.56 15.76
CA ARG A 3 -34.39 -24.37 16.37
C ARG A 3 -35.30 -23.41 15.61
N LEU A 4 -34.71 -22.44 14.90
CA LEU A 4 -35.45 -21.33 14.31
C LEU A 4 -35.73 -21.54 12.82
N VAL A 5 -34.87 -22.29 12.12
CA VAL A 5 -34.93 -22.45 10.67
C VAL A 5 -35.03 -23.92 10.31
N TYR A 6 -34.02 -24.73 10.65
CA TYR A 6 -33.90 -26.08 10.11
C TYR A 6 -34.94 -27.07 10.64
N GLU A 7 -35.15 -27.16 11.95
CA GLU A 7 -36.15 -28.05 12.52
C GLU A 7 -37.58 -27.67 12.10
N PRO A 8 -37.99 -26.39 12.17
CA PRO A 8 -39.30 -25.97 11.63
C PRO A 8 -39.45 -26.30 10.15
N PHE A 9 -38.43 -26.02 9.33
CA PHE A 9 -38.48 -26.28 7.89
C PHE A 9 -38.61 -27.78 7.59
N LYS A 10 -37.81 -28.63 8.25
CA LYS A 10 -37.92 -30.10 8.14
C LYS A 10 -39.28 -30.62 8.59
N ALA A 11 -39.86 -30.04 9.64
CA ALA A 11 -41.16 -30.45 10.14
C ALA A 11 -42.28 -30.24 9.10
N VAL A 12 -42.20 -29.15 8.35
CA VAL A 12 -43.19 -28.78 7.31
C VAL A 12 -42.91 -29.46 5.96
N MET A 13 -41.65 -29.74 5.62
CA MET A 13 -41.25 -30.36 4.36
C MET A 13 -41.47 -31.88 4.35
N LYS A 14 -42.73 -32.32 4.46
CA LYS A 14 -43.17 -33.72 4.42
C LYS A 14 -44.36 -33.92 3.50
N GLY A 15 -44.52 -35.14 2.97
CA GLY A 15 -45.69 -35.52 2.16
C GLY A 15 -45.86 -34.65 0.91
N ASP A 16 -47.10 -34.28 0.62
CA ASP A 16 -47.49 -33.53 -0.59
C ASP A 16 -46.77 -32.18 -0.73
N ILE A 17 -46.43 -31.52 0.39
CA ILE A 17 -45.73 -30.23 0.40
C ILE A 17 -44.31 -30.36 -0.17
N LEU A 18 -43.63 -31.47 0.12
CA LEU A 18 -42.28 -31.73 -0.39
C LEU A 18 -42.30 -31.94 -1.91
N GLU A 19 -43.28 -32.69 -2.41
CA GLU A 19 -43.45 -32.96 -3.84
C GLU A 19 -43.86 -31.72 -4.62
N GLU A 20 -44.77 -30.90 -4.07
CA GLU A 20 -45.09 -29.59 -4.64
C GLU A 20 -43.88 -28.65 -4.68
N THR A 21 -43.09 -28.61 -3.61
CA THR A 21 -41.89 -27.77 -3.55
C THR A 21 -40.84 -28.24 -4.56
N ARG A 22 -40.67 -29.55 -4.73
CA ARG A 22 -39.79 -30.11 -5.77
C ARG A 22 -40.21 -29.69 -7.18
N ALA A 23 -41.51 -29.56 -7.44
CA ALA A 23 -42.03 -29.09 -8.72
C ALA A 23 -41.89 -27.56 -8.92
N LYS A 24 -42.04 -26.77 -7.85
CA LYS A 24 -41.99 -25.29 -7.90
C LYS A 24 -40.57 -24.70 -7.79
N GLY A 25 -39.63 -25.45 -7.21
CA GLY A 25 -38.24 -25.02 -6.97
C GLY A 25 -37.91 -24.85 -5.47
N PRO A 26 -36.63 -24.75 -5.11
CA PRO A 26 -36.20 -24.68 -3.72
C PRO A 26 -36.53 -23.32 -3.08
N TYR A 27 -36.68 -23.33 -1.76
CA TYR A 27 -36.66 -22.11 -0.96
C TYR A 27 -35.22 -21.56 -0.88
N ILE A 28 -35.08 -20.24 -0.89
CA ILE A 28 -33.78 -19.56 -0.82
C ILE A 28 -33.75 -18.68 0.43
N ILE A 29 -32.72 -18.87 1.26
CA ILE A 29 -32.33 -17.93 2.31
C ILE A 29 -31.26 -17.01 1.73
N VAL A 30 -31.46 -15.70 1.82
CA VAL A 30 -30.46 -14.71 1.42
C VAL A 30 -29.83 -14.13 2.67
N ILE A 31 -28.50 -14.23 2.77
CA ILE A 31 -27.69 -13.58 3.80
C ILE A 31 -26.88 -12.50 3.08
N ASP A 32 -27.19 -11.24 3.34
CA ASP A 32 -26.53 -10.10 2.71
C ASP A 32 -25.47 -9.52 3.65
N GLY A 33 -24.22 -9.42 3.20
CA GLY A 33 -23.11 -8.82 3.96
C GLY A 33 -22.67 -9.65 5.17
N LEU A 34 -22.35 -10.94 4.98
CA LEU A 34 -21.93 -11.80 6.10
C LEU A 34 -20.67 -11.27 6.81
N ASP A 35 -19.78 -10.60 6.08
CA ASP A 35 -18.57 -9.95 6.62
C ASP A 35 -18.85 -8.77 7.57
N GLU A 36 -20.06 -8.21 7.55
CA GLU A 36 -20.42 -7.10 8.46
C GLU A 36 -20.69 -7.56 9.91
N CYS A 37 -20.65 -8.87 10.16
CA CYS A 37 -20.82 -9.44 11.48
C CYS A 37 -19.54 -9.29 12.32
N GLU A 38 -19.65 -8.64 13.49
CA GLU A 38 -18.49 -8.41 14.38
C GLU A 38 -17.92 -9.70 15.00
N ASP A 39 -18.75 -10.73 15.18
CA ASP A 39 -18.35 -12.01 15.76
C ASP A 39 -17.89 -13.01 14.69
N GLN A 40 -16.59 -12.97 14.36
CA GLN A 40 -15.96 -13.89 13.40
C GLN A 40 -16.15 -15.36 13.77
N ARG A 41 -16.10 -15.71 15.07
CA ARG A 41 -16.30 -17.09 15.50
C ARG A 41 -17.75 -17.52 15.31
N GLY A 42 -18.70 -16.65 15.63
CA GLY A 42 -20.11 -16.89 15.36
C GLY A 42 -20.41 -17.07 13.86
N VAL A 43 -19.71 -16.32 12.99
CA VAL A 43 -19.80 -16.49 11.52
C VAL A 43 -19.25 -17.85 11.10
N GLU A 44 -18.08 -18.26 11.57
CA GLU A 44 -17.51 -19.58 11.28
C GLU A 44 -18.45 -20.71 11.74
N GLU A 45 -18.95 -20.63 12.99
CA GLU A 45 -19.89 -21.61 13.54
C GLU A 45 -21.21 -21.66 12.74
N LEU A 46 -21.68 -20.51 12.24
CA LEU A 46 -22.87 -20.47 11.38
C LEU A 46 -22.63 -21.22 10.06
N ILE A 47 -21.46 -20.98 9.42
CA ILE A 47 -21.08 -21.64 8.18
C ILE A 47 -20.93 -23.15 8.40
N ASP A 48 -20.19 -23.56 9.43
CA ASP A 48 -19.97 -24.97 9.76
C ASP A 48 -21.32 -25.69 9.99
N HIS A 49 -22.20 -25.11 10.80
CA HIS A 49 -23.53 -25.69 11.04
C HIS A 49 -24.40 -25.75 9.77
N MET A 50 -24.28 -24.75 8.88
CA MET A 50 -24.95 -24.76 7.59
C MET A 50 -24.48 -25.92 6.72
N LEU A 51 -23.16 -26.11 6.61
CA LEU A 51 -22.55 -27.19 5.82
C LEU A 51 -22.95 -28.55 6.36
N ASP A 52 -22.82 -28.77 7.67
CA ASP A 52 -23.24 -30.01 8.35
C ASP A 52 -24.72 -30.33 8.10
N PHE A 53 -25.57 -29.30 8.05
CA PHE A 53 -27.00 -29.48 7.79
C PHE A 53 -27.25 -29.97 6.36
N PHE A 54 -26.60 -29.36 5.36
CA PHE A 54 -26.77 -29.74 3.97
C PHE A 54 -26.15 -31.10 3.65
N GLU A 55 -25.06 -31.47 4.31
CA GLU A 55 -24.46 -32.81 4.20
C GLU A 55 -25.42 -33.89 4.75
N ARG A 56 -26.04 -33.63 5.91
CA ARG A 56 -27.04 -34.54 6.50
C ARG A 56 -28.36 -34.61 5.72
N HIS A 57 -28.67 -33.56 4.93
CA HIS A 57 -29.95 -33.42 4.24
C HIS A 57 -29.80 -32.98 2.78
N PRO A 58 -29.12 -33.75 1.91
CA PRO A 58 -28.73 -33.29 0.56
C PRO A 58 -29.90 -33.07 -0.40
N THR A 59 -31.06 -33.70 -0.13
CA THR A 59 -32.26 -33.60 -0.98
C THR A 59 -33.26 -32.55 -0.50
N ILE A 60 -32.92 -31.79 0.55
CA ILE A 60 -33.80 -30.77 1.09
C ILE A 60 -34.00 -29.65 0.05
N PRO A 61 -35.24 -29.18 -0.20
CA PRO A 61 -35.50 -28.12 -1.16
C PRO A 61 -35.20 -26.74 -0.54
N LEU A 62 -34.00 -26.58 0.01
CA LEU A 62 -33.50 -25.34 0.60
C LEU A 62 -32.14 -25.01 -0.01
N ARG A 63 -31.90 -23.72 -0.23
CA ARG A 63 -30.63 -23.14 -0.69
C ARG A 63 -30.32 -21.91 0.16
N VAL A 64 -29.04 -21.63 0.33
CA VAL A 64 -28.57 -20.38 0.93
C VAL A 64 -27.73 -19.63 -0.10
N PHE A 65 -28.02 -18.34 -0.26
CA PHE A 65 -27.24 -17.41 -1.05
C PHE A 65 -26.61 -16.41 -0.09
N ILE A 66 -25.29 -16.32 -0.11
CA ILE A 66 -24.51 -15.44 0.77
C ILE A 66 -23.82 -14.41 -0.10
N THR A 67 -23.94 -13.13 0.26
CA THR A 67 -23.03 -12.08 -0.20
C THR A 67 -22.05 -11.77 0.94
N SER A 68 -20.78 -11.62 0.60
CA SER A 68 -19.73 -11.32 1.55
C SER A 68 -18.54 -10.72 0.82
N ARG A 69 -17.76 -9.87 1.49
CA ARG A 69 -16.38 -9.59 1.07
C ARG A 69 -15.49 -10.82 1.23
N VAL A 70 -14.34 -10.78 0.56
CA VAL A 70 -13.34 -11.85 0.60
C VAL A 70 -12.55 -11.74 1.91
N GLU A 71 -13.12 -12.24 3.00
CA GLU A 71 -12.41 -12.41 4.27
C GLU A 71 -11.95 -13.86 4.43
N GLN A 72 -10.70 -14.05 4.86
CA GLN A 72 -10.09 -15.38 4.92
C GLN A 72 -10.86 -16.35 5.81
N HIS A 73 -11.39 -15.88 6.95
CA HIS A 73 -12.13 -16.72 7.89
C HIS A 73 -13.46 -17.24 7.29
N ILE A 74 -14.07 -16.49 6.37
CA ILE A 74 -15.28 -16.90 5.63
C ILE A 74 -14.89 -17.81 4.45
N ARG A 75 -13.89 -17.38 3.66
CA ARG A 75 -13.43 -18.09 2.47
C ARG A 75 -12.94 -19.50 2.81
N ALA A 76 -12.09 -19.64 3.83
CA ALA A 76 -11.51 -20.92 4.23
C ALA A 76 -12.57 -21.96 4.63
N ARG A 77 -13.76 -21.53 5.07
CA ARG A 77 -14.87 -22.43 5.42
C ARG A 77 -15.78 -22.75 4.25
N LEU A 78 -15.92 -21.84 3.28
CA LEU A 78 -16.81 -22.00 2.13
C LEU A 78 -16.15 -22.63 0.90
N GLU A 79 -14.82 -22.77 0.87
CA GLU A 79 -14.08 -23.51 -0.17
C GLU A 79 -14.15 -25.03 0.03
N VAL A 80 -15.38 -25.56 0.02
CA VAL A 80 -15.66 -27.00 0.17
C VAL A 80 -16.59 -27.52 -0.91
N ASP A 81 -16.61 -28.83 -1.10
CA ASP A 81 -17.51 -29.48 -2.05
C ASP A 81 -18.99 -29.17 -1.72
N GLY A 82 -19.76 -28.80 -2.74
CA GLY A 82 -21.19 -28.46 -2.60
C GLY A 82 -21.48 -26.96 -2.45
N VAL A 83 -20.47 -26.13 -2.18
CA VAL A 83 -20.60 -24.66 -2.24
C VAL A 83 -20.22 -24.15 -3.62
N ARG A 84 -20.99 -23.20 -4.15
CA ARG A 84 -20.66 -22.51 -5.40
C ARG A 84 -20.24 -21.09 -5.09
N LEU A 85 -18.94 -20.82 -5.24
CA LEU A 85 -18.39 -19.48 -5.09
C LEU A 85 -18.53 -18.72 -6.42
N GLY A 86 -19.09 -17.52 -6.34
CA GLY A 86 -19.13 -16.57 -7.44
C GLY A 86 -18.21 -15.41 -7.12
N ASP A 87 -17.13 -15.28 -7.89
CA ASP A 87 -16.22 -14.14 -7.78
C ASP A 87 -16.75 -12.98 -8.64
N LEU A 88 -16.94 -11.82 -8.01
CA LEU A 88 -17.40 -10.60 -8.66
C LEU A 88 -16.24 -9.65 -9.00
N ASP A 89 -15.00 -9.93 -8.60
CA ASP A 89 -13.84 -9.07 -8.87
C ASP A 89 -13.55 -8.95 -10.37
N GLY A 90 -13.92 -9.96 -11.17
CA GLY A 90 -13.83 -9.92 -12.62
C GLY A 90 -14.95 -9.14 -13.32
N TYR A 91 -15.99 -8.72 -12.59
CA TYR A 91 -17.17 -8.07 -13.17
C TYR A 91 -16.93 -6.58 -13.40
N ARG A 92 -17.00 -6.15 -14.66
CA ARG A 92 -16.84 -4.73 -15.02
C ARG A 92 -18.10 -3.95 -14.69
N THR A 93 -18.09 -3.25 -13.55
CA THR A 93 -19.24 -2.45 -13.07
C THR A 93 -19.46 -1.15 -13.84
N ARG A 94 -18.49 -0.73 -14.68
CA ARG A 94 -18.49 0.57 -15.36
C ARG A 94 -19.78 0.86 -16.13
N ASP A 95 -20.24 -0.09 -16.95
CA ASP A 95 -21.43 0.11 -17.79
C ASP A 95 -22.72 0.19 -16.96
N ASP A 96 -22.78 -0.54 -15.85
CA ASP A 96 -23.93 -0.52 -14.96
C ASP A 96 -23.97 0.75 -14.11
N ILE A 97 -22.82 1.29 -13.71
CA ILE A 97 -22.72 2.59 -13.07
C ILE A 97 -23.18 3.71 -14.03
N ILE A 98 -22.80 3.64 -15.32
CA ILE A 98 -23.28 4.60 -16.33
C ILE A 98 -24.81 4.56 -16.39
N LYS A 99 -25.41 3.37 -16.53
CA LYS A 99 -26.87 3.22 -16.56
C LYS A 99 -27.53 3.74 -15.28
N LEU A 100 -26.95 3.45 -14.11
CA LEU A 100 -27.43 3.93 -12.82
C LEU A 100 -27.47 5.45 -12.77
N LEU A 101 -26.37 6.11 -13.12
CA LEU A 101 -26.27 7.57 -13.11
C LEU A 101 -27.24 8.20 -14.10
N GLU A 102 -27.30 7.69 -15.34
CA GLU A 102 -28.25 8.17 -16.34
C GLU A 102 -29.69 8.08 -15.87
N ALA A 103 -30.10 6.92 -15.33
CA ALA A 103 -31.44 6.72 -14.80
C ALA A 103 -31.73 7.65 -13.62
N SER A 104 -30.75 7.84 -12.74
CA SER A 104 -30.88 8.68 -11.54
C SER A 104 -31.03 10.16 -11.90
N PHE A 105 -30.17 10.70 -12.77
CA PHE A 105 -30.27 12.08 -13.26
C PHE A 105 -31.57 12.33 -14.05
N ARG A 106 -31.97 11.39 -14.92
CA ARG A 106 -33.28 11.48 -15.62
C ARG A 106 -34.45 11.53 -14.65
N THR A 107 -34.39 10.76 -13.55
CA THR A 107 -35.44 10.72 -12.54
C THR A 107 -35.56 12.04 -11.80
N VAL A 108 -34.43 12.64 -11.41
CA VAL A 108 -34.44 13.94 -10.71
C VAL A 108 -34.84 15.07 -11.65
N ALA A 109 -34.37 15.09 -12.90
CA ALA A 109 -34.78 16.10 -13.88
C ALA A 109 -36.30 16.12 -14.12
N LYS A 110 -36.98 14.97 -13.96
CA LYS A 110 -38.45 14.89 -14.01
C LYS A 110 -39.16 15.41 -12.77
N ARG A 111 -38.48 15.48 -11.62
CA ARG A 111 -39.09 15.85 -10.32
C ARG A 111 -38.73 17.28 -9.91
N ASP A 112 -37.47 17.65 -10.04
CA ASP A 112 -36.95 18.97 -9.66
C ASP A 112 -37.28 20.03 -10.71
N ARG A 113 -37.86 21.16 -10.28
CA ARG A 113 -38.27 22.25 -11.18
C ARG A 113 -37.10 23.04 -11.75
N VAL A 114 -36.05 23.25 -10.95
CA VAL A 114 -34.85 24.01 -11.35
C VAL A 114 -34.08 23.24 -12.41
N ILE A 115 -33.84 21.95 -12.17
CA ILE A 115 -33.13 21.09 -13.15
C ILE A 115 -33.95 20.99 -14.45
N ARG A 116 -35.26 20.82 -14.35
CA ARG A 116 -36.13 20.74 -15.54
C ARG A 116 -36.08 22.02 -16.39
N ALA A 117 -36.16 23.19 -15.75
CA ALA A 117 -36.06 24.47 -16.44
C ALA A 117 -34.69 24.64 -17.10
N TYR A 118 -33.62 24.21 -16.44
CA TYR A 118 -32.27 24.25 -17.00
C TYR A 118 -32.13 23.36 -18.24
N VAL A 119 -32.63 22.13 -18.18
CA VAL A 119 -32.67 21.18 -19.30
C VAL A 119 -33.47 21.77 -20.47
N GLN A 120 -34.62 22.39 -20.22
CA GLN A 120 -35.40 23.05 -21.28
C GLN A 120 -34.64 24.19 -21.96
N ALA A 121 -33.85 24.95 -21.21
CA ALA A 121 -33.08 26.09 -21.74
C ALA A 121 -31.77 25.69 -22.43
N HIS A 122 -31.10 24.61 -21.98
CA HIS A 122 -29.74 24.24 -22.41
C HIS A 122 -29.66 22.88 -23.10
N GLY A 123 -30.79 22.16 -23.26
CA GLY A 123 -30.85 20.86 -23.91
C GLY A 123 -30.72 19.70 -22.93
N GLN A 124 -29.52 19.19 -22.70
CA GLN A 124 -29.28 18.00 -21.87
C GLN A 124 -28.45 18.33 -20.64
N TRP A 125 -28.85 17.81 -19.49
CA TRP A 125 -28.04 17.83 -18.27
C TRP A 125 -28.20 16.53 -17.47
N PRO A 126 -27.10 15.92 -16.98
CA PRO A 126 -25.70 16.27 -17.27
C PRO A 126 -25.34 16.07 -18.75
N THR A 127 -24.38 16.85 -19.25
CA THR A 127 -23.88 16.68 -20.62
C THR A 127 -23.07 15.38 -20.74
N LYS A 128 -22.77 14.95 -21.97
CA LYS A 128 -21.88 13.80 -22.19
C LYS A 128 -20.49 14.00 -21.55
N SER A 129 -19.93 15.22 -21.64
CA SER A 129 -18.65 15.56 -21.01
C SER A 129 -18.71 15.51 -19.48
N ASP A 130 -19.84 15.89 -18.89
CA ASP A 130 -20.04 15.78 -17.44
C ASP A 130 -20.07 14.31 -17.03
N MET A 131 -20.78 13.46 -17.78
CA MET A 131 -20.85 12.02 -17.54
C MET A 131 -19.48 11.34 -17.70
N ASP A 132 -18.73 11.68 -18.75
CA ASP A 132 -17.38 11.15 -18.96
C ASP A 132 -16.44 11.54 -17.81
N SER A 133 -16.56 12.78 -17.32
CA SER A 133 -15.80 13.25 -16.15
C SER A 133 -16.24 12.54 -14.87
N LEU A 134 -17.55 12.40 -14.62
CA LEU A 134 -18.08 11.65 -13.49
C LEU A 134 -17.55 10.22 -13.48
N MET A 135 -17.56 9.53 -14.63
CA MET A 135 -17.03 8.17 -14.73
C MET A 135 -15.54 8.09 -14.47
N LYS A 136 -14.76 9.10 -14.87
CA LYS A 136 -13.33 9.16 -14.54
C LYS A 136 -13.08 9.29 -13.05
N HIS A 137 -13.95 9.99 -12.32
CA HIS A 137 -13.83 10.20 -10.87
C HIS A 137 -14.45 9.09 -10.02
N ILE A 138 -15.50 8.44 -10.52
CA ILE A 138 -16.24 7.38 -9.84
C ILE A 138 -15.53 6.03 -9.97
N GLY A 139 -14.88 5.78 -11.12
CA GLY A 139 -14.29 4.49 -11.44
C GLY A 139 -15.36 3.39 -11.44
N GLU A 140 -15.09 2.32 -10.68
CA GLU A 140 -15.93 1.11 -10.61
C GLU A 140 -16.73 1.01 -9.31
N SER A 141 -16.84 2.10 -8.55
CA SER A 141 -17.50 2.10 -7.23
C SER A 141 -18.94 2.63 -7.30
N PHE A 142 -19.92 1.73 -7.09
CA PHE A 142 -21.34 2.10 -6.93
C PHE A 142 -21.58 3.01 -5.72
N VAL A 143 -20.85 2.79 -4.63
CA VAL A 143 -20.96 3.63 -3.41
C VAL A 143 -20.55 5.06 -3.73
N LEU A 144 -19.43 5.24 -4.43
CA LEU A 144 -18.97 6.55 -4.84
C LEU A 144 -19.92 7.21 -5.83
N ALA A 145 -20.46 6.43 -6.79
CA ALA A 145 -21.46 6.91 -7.73
C ALA A 145 -22.68 7.49 -7.02
N SER A 146 -23.23 6.74 -6.06
CA SER A 146 -24.36 7.15 -5.23
C SER A 146 -24.07 8.41 -4.41
N LEU A 147 -22.89 8.48 -3.77
CA LEU A 147 -22.50 9.61 -2.95
C LEU A 147 -22.33 10.90 -3.77
N ILE A 148 -21.59 10.83 -4.87
CA ILE A 148 -21.37 11.96 -5.79
C ILE A 148 -22.70 12.43 -6.36
N PHE A 149 -23.55 11.51 -6.83
CA PHE A 149 -24.88 11.84 -7.32
C PHE A 149 -25.71 12.56 -6.24
N LYS A 150 -25.74 12.03 -5.02
CA LYS A 150 -26.49 12.63 -3.91
C LYS A 150 -26.01 14.04 -3.62
N PHE A 151 -24.70 14.29 -3.59
CA PHE A 151 -24.17 15.63 -3.35
C PHE A 151 -24.41 16.62 -4.49
N ILE A 152 -24.47 16.14 -5.73
CA ILE A 152 -24.83 16.99 -6.88
C ILE A 152 -26.28 17.41 -6.80
N VAL A 153 -27.18 16.50 -6.41
CA VAL A 153 -28.62 16.78 -6.43
C VAL A 153 -29.08 17.46 -5.14
N HIS A 154 -28.58 17.01 -3.99
CA HIS A 154 -28.97 17.50 -2.66
C HIS A 154 -27.79 18.22 -1.98
N PRO A 155 -27.95 19.47 -1.54
CA PRO A 155 -26.88 20.17 -0.84
C PRO A 155 -26.53 19.45 0.47
N ALA A 156 -25.25 19.43 0.82
CA ALA A 156 -24.78 18.79 2.06
C ALA A 156 -25.03 19.63 3.32
N VAL A 157 -25.30 20.92 3.15
CA VAL A 157 -25.58 21.89 4.22
C VAL A 157 -26.87 22.62 3.85
N GLU A 158 -27.76 22.84 4.81
CA GLU A 158 -29.08 23.45 4.59
C GLU A 158 -29.00 24.87 3.97
N ASP A 159 -27.87 25.56 4.14
CA ASP A 159 -27.64 26.92 3.67
C ASP A 159 -26.80 27.05 2.38
N ASP A 160 -26.48 25.96 1.66
CA ASP A 160 -25.77 26.07 0.38
C ASP A 160 -26.72 26.57 -0.73
N PRO A 161 -26.55 27.81 -1.25
CA PRO A 161 -27.46 28.37 -2.24
C PRO A 161 -27.24 27.81 -3.65
N SER A 162 -26.24 26.94 -3.84
CA SER A 162 -25.82 26.51 -5.18
C SER A 162 -26.72 25.46 -5.82
N THR A 163 -26.95 25.64 -7.11
CA THR A 163 -27.75 24.72 -7.93
C THR A 163 -26.98 23.43 -8.23
N PRO A 164 -27.67 22.33 -8.57
CA PRO A 164 -27.00 21.10 -9.02
C PRO A 164 -26.01 21.31 -10.17
N MET A 165 -26.28 22.26 -11.06
CA MET A 165 -25.44 22.60 -12.21
C MET A 165 -24.14 23.31 -11.79
N GLU A 166 -24.16 24.07 -10.70
CA GLU A 166 -22.96 24.67 -10.10
C GLU A 166 -22.21 23.67 -9.22
N ARG A 167 -22.94 22.77 -8.56
CA ARG A 167 -22.37 21.73 -7.71
C ARG A 167 -21.68 20.66 -8.53
N LEU A 168 -22.18 20.23 -9.67
CA LEU A 168 -21.53 19.20 -10.50
C LEU A 168 -20.05 19.50 -10.81
N PRO A 169 -19.69 20.65 -11.42
CA PRO A 169 -18.29 20.94 -11.72
C PRO A 169 -17.46 21.20 -10.45
N ARG A 170 -18.07 21.73 -9.38
CA ARG A 170 -17.40 21.83 -8.07
C ARG A 170 -17.18 20.46 -7.45
N THR A 171 -18.11 19.53 -7.61
CA THR A 171 -18.05 18.16 -7.09
C THR A 171 -16.93 17.41 -7.80
N LEU A 172 -16.83 17.53 -9.12
CA LEU A 172 -15.70 17.00 -9.87
C LEU A 172 -14.35 17.60 -9.43
N LYS A 173 -14.34 18.82 -8.88
CA LYS A 173 -13.14 19.49 -8.32
C LYS A 173 -12.90 19.21 -6.82
N MET A 174 -13.95 19.05 -6.03
CA MET A 174 -13.96 18.94 -4.55
C MET A 174 -14.01 17.49 -4.08
N TYR A 175 -14.68 16.59 -4.80
CA TYR A 175 -14.67 15.14 -4.59
C TYR A 175 -13.39 14.55 -5.17
N GLY A 176 -12.26 15.14 -4.80
CA GLY A 176 -11.17 14.30 -4.33
C GLY A 176 -11.75 13.52 -3.17
N LEU A 177 -11.67 12.20 -3.23
CA LEU A 177 -12.05 11.25 -2.17
C LEU A 177 -11.32 11.49 -0.82
N ASP A 178 -10.72 12.66 -0.64
CA ASP A 178 -9.77 13.09 0.35
C ASP A 178 -10.35 13.07 1.75
N SER A 179 -11.60 13.53 1.95
CA SER A 179 -12.26 13.46 3.25
C SER A 179 -12.57 12.01 3.66
N LEU A 180 -13.00 11.17 2.71
CA LEU A 180 -13.23 9.74 2.92
C LEU A 180 -11.90 9.02 3.22
N TYR A 181 -10.85 9.33 2.45
CA TYR A 181 -9.52 8.79 2.65
C TYR A 181 -8.98 9.19 4.02
N ALA A 182 -9.02 10.47 4.37
CA ALA A 182 -8.58 10.99 5.66
C ALA A 182 -9.36 10.33 6.81
N GLN A 183 -10.69 10.22 6.69
CA GLN A 183 -11.51 9.57 7.72
C GLN A 183 -11.13 8.10 7.88
N THR A 184 -11.01 7.35 6.78
CA THR A 184 -10.68 5.92 6.80
C THR A 184 -9.27 5.68 7.36
N LEU A 185 -8.28 6.45 6.89
CA LEU A 185 -6.90 6.38 7.35
C LEU A 185 -6.77 6.79 8.83
N SER A 186 -7.52 7.80 9.28
CA SER A 186 -7.48 8.27 10.68
C SER A 186 -7.94 7.23 11.69
N ARG A 187 -8.84 6.31 11.29
CA ARG A 187 -9.29 5.21 12.15
C ARG A 187 -8.18 4.20 12.40
N SER A 188 -7.31 3.99 11.42
CA SER A 188 -6.27 2.95 11.44
C SER A 188 -4.87 3.49 11.79
N GLN A 189 -4.71 4.81 11.90
CA GLN A 189 -3.41 5.47 12.09
C GLN A 189 -2.66 5.07 13.37
N HIS A 190 -3.39 4.53 14.35
CA HIS A 190 -2.84 4.10 15.64
C HIS A 190 -2.22 2.69 15.59
N LEU A 191 -2.43 1.93 14.50
CA LEU A 191 -1.91 0.58 14.35
C LEU A 191 -0.41 0.60 14.09
N SER A 192 0.32 -0.36 14.68
CA SER A 192 1.76 -0.54 14.42
C SER A 192 2.01 -0.74 12.93
N HIS A 193 3.10 -0.14 12.42
CA HIS A 193 3.51 -0.20 11.01
C HIS A 193 2.55 0.45 10.00
N PHE A 194 1.46 1.10 10.44
CA PHE A 194 0.49 1.76 9.55
C PHE A 194 1.16 2.70 8.55
N ARG A 195 2.04 3.60 9.04
CA ARG A 195 2.69 4.60 8.20
C ARG A 195 3.60 3.95 7.16
N ASP A 196 4.36 2.94 7.55
CA ASP A 196 5.31 2.27 6.65
C ASP A 196 4.57 1.48 5.56
N ILE A 197 3.50 0.77 5.93
CA ILE A 197 2.66 0.01 5.01
C ILE A 197 1.98 0.95 4.01
N ILE A 198 1.34 2.03 4.47
CA ILE A 198 0.63 2.97 3.59
C ILE A 198 1.59 3.72 2.68
N SER A 199 2.74 4.14 3.20
CA SER A 199 3.78 4.80 2.41
C SER A 199 4.34 3.86 1.35
N THR A 200 4.53 2.58 1.69
CA THR A 200 4.95 1.55 0.74
C THR A 200 3.93 1.42 -0.39
N ILE A 201 2.67 1.14 -0.08
CA ILE A 201 1.61 0.94 -1.08
C ILE A 201 1.43 2.19 -1.96
N ALA A 202 1.54 3.39 -1.39
CA ALA A 202 1.44 4.65 -2.12
C ALA A 202 2.56 4.83 -3.16
N LEU A 203 3.78 4.36 -2.87
CA LEU A 203 4.97 4.59 -3.69
C LEU A 203 5.35 3.40 -4.58
N LEU A 204 4.84 2.19 -4.33
CA LEU A 204 5.10 1.02 -5.17
C LEU A 204 4.72 1.30 -6.65
N ARG A 205 5.65 1.04 -7.57
CA ARG A 205 5.48 1.16 -9.03
C ARG A 205 4.56 0.09 -9.61
N ARG A 206 4.58 -1.08 -8.99
CA ARG A 206 3.65 -2.19 -9.23
C ARG A 206 3.09 -2.70 -7.91
N PRO A 207 1.78 -2.98 -7.83
CA PRO A 207 1.18 -3.66 -6.69
C PRO A 207 1.93 -4.95 -6.33
N LEU A 208 1.98 -5.26 -5.04
CA LEU A 208 2.59 -6.48 -4.51
C LEU A 208 1.56 -7.30 -3.72
N PRO A 209 1.71 -8.63 -3.61
CA PRO A 209 0.96 -9.44 -2.66
C PRO A 209 1.33 -9.07 -1.21
N ILE A 210 0.52 -9.52 -0.26
CA ILE A 210 0.73 -9.25 1.18
C ILE A 210 2.10 -9.77 1.63
N VAL A 211 2.48 -10.98 1.21
CA VAL A 211 3.82 -11.53 1.48
C VAL A 211 4.95 -10.69 0.87
N GLY A 212 4.71 -10.04 -0.26
CA GLY A 212 5.68 -9.15 -0.91
C GLY A 212 5.90 -7.87 -0.11
N ILE A 213 4.83 -7.27 0.41
CA ILE A 213 4.90 -6.08 1.29
C ILE A 213 5.56 -6.43 2.62
N SER A 214 5.20 -7.58 3.22
CA SER A 214 5.80 -8.09 4.46
C SER A 214 7.30 -8.33 4.28
N GLY A 215 7.71 -9.04 3.22
CA GLY A 215 9.12 -9.30 2.93
C GLY A 215 9.92 -8.03 2.67
N LEU A 216 9.33 -7.04 2.00
CA LEU A 216 9.95 -5.75 1.76
C LEU A 216 10.20 -5.00 3.07
N LEU A 217 9.17 -4.84 3.90
CA LEU A 217 9.29 -4.14 5.18
C LEU A 217 10.08 -4.95 6.22
N GLY A 218 10.14 -6.28 6.08
CA GLY A 218 10.65 -7.22 7.08
C GLY A 218 9.87 -7.16 8.39
N ILE A 219 8.55 -7.09 8.25
CA ILE A 219 7.58 -7.24 9.35
C ILE A 219 6.78 -8.52 9.10
N GLU A 220 6.09 -9.02 10.11
CA GLU A 220 5.34 -10.26 9.99
C GLU A 220 4.09 -10.08 9.10
N VAL A 221 3.70 -11.13 8.37
CA VAL A 221 2.55 -11.10 7.43
C VAL A 221 1.28 -10.63 8.14
N PHE A 222 1.02 -11.11 9.36
CA PHE A 222 -0.17 -10.73 10.12
C PHE A 222 -0.21 -9.23 10.48
N GLU A 223 0.96 -8.57 10.59
CA GLU A 223 1.02 -7.13 10.88
C GLU A 223 0.56 -6.31 9.66
N VAL A 224 0.88 -6.80 8.46
CA VAL A 224 0.38 -6.22 7.20
C VAL A 224 -1.13 -6.45 7.08
N VAL A 225 -1.58 -7.70 7.23
CA VAL A 225 -3.02 -8.06 7.15
C VAL A 225 -3.84 -7.20 8.12
N ARG A 226 -3.40 -7.06 9.37
CA ARG A 226 -4.11 -6.27 10.40
C ARG A 226 -4.35 -4.82 9.96
N VAL A 227 -3.37 -4.17 9.33
CA VAL A 227 -3.54 -2.80 8.82
C VAL A 227 -4.48 -2.78 7.61
N LEU A 228 -4.28 -3.71 6.66
CA LEU A 228 -5.02 -3.75 5.41
C LEU A 228 -6.51 -4.05 5.60
N LEU A 229 -6.87 -4.95 6.51
CA LEU A 229 -8.28 -5.26 6.81
C LEU A 229 -9.06 -4.01 7.27
N ASN A 230 -8.41 -3.12 8.03
CA ASN A 230 -9.03 -1.86 8.46
C ASN A 230 -9.15 -0.81 7.35
N LEU A 231 -8.62 -1.07 6.16
CA LEU A 231 -8.57 -0.13 5.03
C LEU A 231 -9.28 -0.67 3.78
N GLN A 232 -10.00 -1.78 3.90
CA GLN A 232 -10.72 -2.42 2.78
C GLN A 232 -11.70 -1.50 2.04
N ALA A 233 -12.17 -0.43 2.70
CA ALA A 233 -13.02 0.57 2.06
C ALA A 233 -12.30 1.37 0.95
N ILE A 234 -10.96 1.43 0.98
CA ILE A 234 -10.15 2.26 0.07
C ILE A 234 -8.97 1.49 -0.56
N ILE A 235 -8.64 0.31 -0.04
CA ILE A 235 -7.62 -0.62 -0.54
C ILE A 235 -8.29 -1.98 -0.77
N HIS A 236 -8.13 -2.55 -1.96
CA HIS A 236 -8.49 -3.92 -2.23
C HIS A 236 -7.42 -4.86 -1.67
N VAL A 237 -7.87 -5.79 -0.82
CA VAL A 237 -7.02 -6.77 -0.13
C VAL A 237 -7.37 -8.14 -0.71
N PRO A 238 -6.41 -8.87 -1.30
CA PRO A 238 -6.67 -10.20 -1.84
C PRO A 238 -7.02 -11.18 -0.72
N GLY A 239 -7.80 -12.21 -1.06
CA GLY A 239 -8.23 -13.22 -0.09
C GLY A 239 -7.12 -14.11 0.44
N ALA A 240 -6.06 -14.34 -0.33
CA ALA A 240 -4.92 -15.16 0.07
C ALA A 240 -3.64 -14.31 0.12
N ASP A 241 -2.80 -14.51 1.14
CA ASP A 241 -1.64 -13.65 1.39
C ASP A 241 -0.56 -13.72 0.28
N GLY A 242 -0.45 -14.88 -0.37
CA GLY A 242 0.54 -15.18 -1.41
C GLY A 242 0.04 -14.98 -2.85
N GLU A 243 -1.27 -14.78 -3.05
CA GLU A 243 -1.90 -14.69 -4.37
C GLU A 243 -2.64 -13.37 -4.54
N GLY A 244 -2.64 -12.82 -5.76
CA GLY A 244 -3.22 -11.51 -6.03
C GLY A 244 -2.37 -10.35 -5.50
N SER A 245 -2.79 -9.11 -5.72
CA SER A 245 -2.03 -7.94 -5.30
C SER A 245 -2.89 -6.96 -4.51
N VAL A 246 -2.29 -6.36 -3.50
CA VAL A 246 -2.90 -5.25 -2.75
C VAL A 246 -2.98 -4.05 -3.67
N THR A 247 -4.19 -3.64 -4.04
CA THR A 247 -4.40 -2.54 -5.00
C THR A 247 -5.24 -1.43 -4.39
N LEU A 248 -5.07 -0.20 -4.88
CA LEU A 248 -5.89 0.92 -4.44
C LEU A 248 -7.25 0.82 -5.14
N CYS A 249 -8.36 0.93 -4.39
CA CYS A 249 -9.70 0.90 -4.98
C CYS A 249 -9.95 2.06 -5.97
N HIS A 250 -9.16 3.13 -5.86
CA HIS A 250 -9.23 4.25 -6.79
C HIS A 250 -7.87 4.92 -6.98
N ALA A 251 -7.56 5.30 -8.23
CA ALA A 251 -6.27 5.90 -8.59
C ALA A 251 -5.99 7.23 -7.86
N SER A 252 -7.02 7.98 -7.48
CA SER A 252 -6.85 9.25 -6.76
C SER A 252 -6.35 9.07 -5.31
N LEU A 253 -6.41 7.86 -4.73
CA LEU A 253 -5.86 7.60 -3.40
C LEU A 253 -4.35 7.79 -3.39
N ARG A 254 -3.67 7.31 -4.44
CA ARG A 254 -2.23 7.57 -4.60
C ARG A 254 -1.95 9.06 -4.67
N ALA A 255 -2.68 9.77 -5.53
CA ALA A 255 -2.53 11.22 -5.68
C ALA A 255 -2.84 12.00 -4.39
N PHE A 256 -3.77 11.51 -3.56
CA PHE A 256 -4.04 12.06 -2.24
C PHE A 256 -2.83 11.87 -1.32
N LEU A 257 -2.34 10.63 -1.16
CA LEU A 257 -1.22 10.28 -0.29
C LEU A 257 0.09 10.98 -0.70
N THR A 258 0.28 11.29 -1.98
CA THR A 258 1.48 11.97 -2.50
C THR A 258 1.30 13.48 -2.72
N THR A 259 0.24 14.11 -2.18
CA THR A 259 0.06 15.56 -2.24
C THR A 259 -0.17 16.12 -0.84
N GLU A 260 0.79 16.89 -0.32
CA GLU A 260 0.79 17.39 1.07
C GLU A 260 -0.46 18.20 1.42
N SER A 261 -0.83 19.15 0.55
CA SER A 261 -2.00 20.01 0.74
C SER A 261 -3.33 19.25 0.76
N ARG A 262 -3.36 18.00 0.29
CA ARG A 262 -4.55 17.15 0.26
C ARG A 262 -4.59 16.17 1.43
N SER A 263 -3.46 15.54 1.76
CA SER A 263 -3.41 14.44 2.73
C SER A 263 -3.02 14.86 4.15
N GLY A 264 -2.47 16.05 4.33
CA GLY A 264 -2.08 16.57 5.65
C GLY A 264 -1.21 15.57 6.42
N PRO A 265 -1.67 15.02 7.55
CA PRO A 265 -0.90 14.07 8.35
C PRO A 265 -0.60 12.74 7.63
N PHE A 266 -1.35 12.41 6.58
CA PHE A 266 -1.17 11.18 5.80
C PHE A 266 -0.24 11.36 4.58
N PHE A 267 0.37 12.53 4.43
CA PHE A 267 1.29 12.80 3.34
C PHE A 267 2.52 11.89 3.42
N VAL A 268 2.77 11.18 2.33
CA VAL A 268 3.92 10.32 2.15
C VAL A 268 5.08 11.15 1.64
N LEU A 269 6.09 11.30 2.47
CA LEU A 269 7.30 12.04 2.14
C LEU A 269 8.03 11.38 0.96
N PRO A 270 8.49 12.14 -0.05
CA PRO A 270 9.28 11.59 -1.16
C PRO A 270 10.50 10.80 -0.71
N SER A 271 11.10 11.17 0.42
CA SER A 271 12.22 10.46 1.03
C SER A 271 11.94 9.04 1.48
N PHE A 272 10.67 8.65 1.61
CA PHE A 272 10.30 7.26 1.86
C PHE A 272 10.76 6.34 0.70
N HIS A 273 11.05 6.89 -0.48
CA HIS A 273 11.75 6.16 -1.54
C HIS A 273 13.15 5.67 -1.13
N LEU A 274 13.86 6.38 -0.24
CA LEU A 274 15.13 5.93 0.33
C LEU A 274 14.92 4.74 1.28
N HIS A 275 13.86 4.81 2.10
CA HIS A 275 13.45 3.70 2.96
C HIS A 275 13.13 2.46 2.12
N LEU A 276 12.33 2.60 1.06
CA LEU A 276 12.06 1.50 0.13
C LEU A 276 13.33 0.94 -0.50
N SER A 277 14.25 1.80 -0.93
CA SER A 277 15.53 1.37 -1.52
C SER A 277 16.37 0.56 -0.52
N TYR A 278 16.42 1.00 0.75
CA TYR A 278 17.10 0.28 1.84
C TYR A 278 16.51 -1.10 2.07
N HIS A 279 15.19 -1.16 2.16
CA HIS A 279 14.44 -2.39 2.40
C HIS A 279 14.55 -3.37 1.22
N LEU A 280 14.48 -2.87 -0.01
CA LEU A 280 14.71 -3.65 -1.24
C LEU A 280 16.10 -4.28 -1.23
N LEU A 281 17.15 -3.49 -0.98
CA LEU A 281 18.52 -4.02 -0.97
C LEU A 281 18.74 -4.99 0.19
N SER A 282 18.27 -4.65 1.40
CA SER A 282 18.40 -5.52 2.58
C SER A 282 17.74 -6.88 2.34
N SER A 283 16.58 -6.91 1.66
CA SER A 283 15.89 -8.15 1.33
C SER A 283 16.70 -9.07 0.40
N LEU A 284 17.54 -8.52 -0.49
CA LEU A 284 18.45 -9.31 -1.32
C LEU A 284 19.54 -10.01 -0.49
N PHE A 285 20.03 -9.34 0.54
CA PHE A 285 21.07 -9.88 1.42
C PHE A 285 20.53 -10.89 2.43
N GLU A 286 19.32 -10.66 2.96
CA GLU A 286 18.67 -11.59 3.90
C GLU A 286 18.17 -12.87 3.20
N ASN A 287 17.77 -12.80 1.92
CA ASN A 287 17.10 -13.89 1.19
C ASN A 287 17.85 -14.35 -0.07
N LEU A 288 19.16 -14.59 0.00
CA LEU A 288 19.99 -15.14 -1.10
C LEU A 288 19.49 -16.50 -1.70
N ARG A 289 18.30 -17.00 -1.35
CA ARG A 289 17.77 -18.31 -1.73
C ARG A 289 16.28 -18.41 -2.04
N VAL A 290 15.49 -17.33 -2.09
CA VAL A 290 14.03 -17.46 -2.36
C VAL A 290 13.59 -16.53 -3.48
N ASP A 291 13.38 -17.10 -4.67
CA ASP A 291 12.64 -16.47 -5.76
C ASP A 291 11.22 -16.15 -5.26
N GLY A 292 10.91 -14.86 -5.12
CA GLY A 292 9.61 -14.41 -4.61
C GLY A 292 9.24 -13.02 -5.11
N PRO A 293 7.97 -12.60 -4.94
CA PRO A 293 7.43 -11.36 -5.55
C PRO A 293 8.20 -10.08 -5.18
N ALA A 294 8.78 -10.05 -3.98
CA ALA A 294 9.63 -8.94 -3.53
C ALA A 294 10.97 -8.89 -4.29
N TYR A 295 11.61 -10.05 -4.53
CA TYR A 295 12.89 -10.15 -5.23
C TYR A 295 12.76 -9.64 -6.67
N ASP A 296 11.73 -10.07 -7.39
CA ASP A 296 11.45 -9.60 -8.75
C ASP A 296 11.29 -8.08 -8.76
N TYR A 297 10.52 -7.53 -7.82
CA TYR A 297 10.30 -6.10 -7.72
C TYR A 297 11.61 -5.31 -7.52
N VAL A 298 12.53 -5.82 -6.68
CA VAL A 298 13.85 -5.20 -6.47
C VAL A 298 14.59 -5.05 -7.80
N MET A 299 14.65 -6.12 -8.59
CA MET A 299 15.42 -6.14 -9.84
C MET A 299 14.95 -5.10 -10.85
N TRP A 300 13.65 -4.77 -10.84
CA TRP A 300 13.07 -3.81 -11.78
C TRP A 300 13.05 -2.37 -11.26
N TYR A 301 12.85 -2.16 -9.97
CA TYR A 301 12.45 -0.83 -9.45
C TYR A 301 13.41 -0.19 -8.45
N LEU A 302 14.48 -0.89 -8.00
CA LEU A 302 15.47 -0.29 -7.08
C LEU A 302 16.04 1.03 -7.62
N LYS A 303 16.42 1.06 -8.90
CA LYS A 303 16.94 2.27 -9.56
C LYS A 303 15.92 3.41 -9.57
N ASP A 304 14.64 3.11 -9.79
CA ASP A 304 13.59 4.10 -9.83
C ASP A 304 13.34 4.71 -8.45
N HIS A 305 13.28 3.88 -7.39
CA HIS A 305 13.12 4.39 -6.03
C HIS A 305 14.32 5.23 -5.61
N TRP A 306 15.54 4.78 -5.91
CA TRP A 306 16.73 5.58 -5.62
C TRP A 306 16.69 6.95 -6.30
N ARG A 307 16.35 7.01 -7.59
CA ARG A 307 16.26 8.28 -8.32
C ARG A 307 15.23 9.23 -7.72
N GLU A 308 14.04 8.73 -7.38
CA GLU A 308 12.97 9.57 -6.80
C GLU A 308 13.32 10.12 -5.41
N ALA A 309 14.11 9.38 -4.63
CA ALA A 309 14.56 9.85 -3.31
C ALA A 309 15.37 11.16 -3.39
N PHE A 310 16.06 11.41 -4.52
CA PHE A 310 16.88 12.60 -4.72
C PHE A 310 16.31 13.57 -5.77
N ALA A 311 15.26 13.19 -6.51
CA ALA A 311 14.67 14.03 -7.55
C ALA A 311 13.98 15.30 -7.02
N GLN A 312 13.69 15.39 -5.72
CA GLN A 312 12.95 16.51 -5.11
C GLN A 312 13.74 17.25 -4.01
N SER A 313 15.02 16.97 -3.84
CA SER A 313 15.82 17.48 -2.71
C SER A 313 16.28 18.93 -2.94
N TYR A 314 15.49 19.91 -2.48
CA TYR A 314 16.00 21.26 -2.18
C TYR A 314 16.49 21.39 -0.72
N ALA A 315 16.29 20.36 0.10
CA ALA A 315 16.79 20.26 1.48
C ALA A 315 17.88 19.17 1.58
N PRO A 316 18.89 19.32 2.44
CA PRO A 316 19.94 18.32 2.60
C PRO A 316 19.38 17.01 3.19
N PRO A 317 19.80 15.83 2.69
CA PRO A 317 19.36 14.50 3.17
C PRO A 317 19.62 14.19 4.66
N THR A 318 20.22 15.12 5.42
CA THR A 318 20.73 14.91 6.79
C THR A 318 19.65 14.47 7.78
N ASN A 319 18.47 15.10 7.77
CA ASN A 319 17.45 14.82 8.79
C ASN A 319 16.79 13.45 8.59
N GLU A 320 16.65 13.00 7.35
CA GLU A 320 15.96 11.74 7.03
C GLU A 320 16.90 10.54 7.17
N ILE A 321 18.18 10.74 6.85
CA ILE A 321 19.26 9.81 7.18
C ILE A 321 19.36 9.60 8.70
N GLU A 322 19.16 10.65 9.50
CA GLU A 322 19.11 10.54 10.97
C GLU A 322 17.83 9.84 11.47
N HIS A 323 16.67 10.09 10.87
CA HIS A 323 15.44 9.38 11.21
C HIS A 323 15.46 7.88 10.87
N LEU A 324 16.15 7.48 9.79
CA LEU A 324 16.39 6.06 9.44
C LEU A 324 17.33 5.33 10.42
N LYS A 325 18.17 6.07 11.16
CA LYS A 325 19.01 5.50 12.23
C LYS A 325 18.21 5.17 13.50
N ALA A 326 17.08 5.84 13.72
CA ALA A 326 16.38 5.85 15.01
C ALA A 326 15.65 4.53 15.42
N PRO A 327 15.21 3.64 14.51
CA PRO A 327 14.59 2.37 14.93
C PRO A 327 15.47 1.12 14.69
N GLN A 328 16.79 1.23 14.53
CA GLN A 328 17.69 0.08 14.20
C GLN A 328 17.88 -0.99 15.30
N SER A 329 16.91 -1.15 16.20
CA SER A 329 16.82 -2.32 17.07
C SER A 329 15.77 -3.29 16.51
N LEU A 330 16.20 -4.45 15.98
CA LEU A 330 15.65 -5.79 16.32
C LEU A 330 15.86 -6.94 15.31
N ARG A 331 16.62 -6.82 14.21
CA ARG A 331 17.00 -8.01 13.41
C ARG A 331 18.50 -8.10 13.18
N ALA A 332 19.13 -9.11 13.79
CA ALA A 332 20.57 -9.33 13.86
C ALA A 332 21.28 -9.59 12.51
N ASN A 333 20.53 -9.67 11.40
CA ASN A 333 21.04 -10.06 10.07
C ASN A 333 20.83 -9.00 8.98
N ARG A 334 20.35 -7.79 9.30
CA ARG A 334 20.18 -6.74 8.30
C ARG A 334 21.49 -6.03 7.95
N LEU A 335 21.63 -5.69 6.68
CA LEU A 335 22.74 -4.89 6.17
C LEU A 335 22.82 -3.58 6.98
N PRO A 336 23.98 -3.26 7.59
CA PRO A 336 24.16 -2.00 8.26
C PRO A 336 23.84 -0.84 7.30
N PHE A 337 23.09 0.15 7.76
CA PHE A 337 22.67 1.28 6.92
C PHE A 337 23.85 2.01 6.25
N CYS A 338 25.01 2.02 6.92
CA CYS A 338 26.26 2.51 6.36
C CYS A 338 26.72 1.71 5.12
N ALA A 339 26.48 0.39 5.07
CA ALA A 339 26.76 -0.45 3.90
C ALA A 339 25.84 -0.15 2.76
N PHE A 340 24.56 -0.05 3.08
CA PHE A 340 23.55 0.29 2.10
C PHE A 340 23.90 1.59 1.36
N LEU A 341 24.28 2.65 2.09
CA LEU A 341 24.66 3.93 1.47
C LEU A 341 25.91 3.78 0.59
N CYS A 342 26.89 2.99 1.01
CA CYS A 342 28.11 2.75 0.22
C CYS A 342 27.81 1.94 -1.04
N ASP A 343 27.12 0.81 -0.90
CA ASP A 343 26.76 -0.06 -2.00
C ASP A 343 25.87 0.67 -3.02
N LEU A 344 24.89 1.48 -2.58
CA LEU A 344 24.08 2.27 -3.51
C LEU A 344 24.82 3.44 -4.14
N PHE A 345 25.80 4.03 -3.44
CA PHE A 345 26.66 5.05 -4.02
C PHE A 345 27.49 4.44 -5.18
N PHE A 346 28.11 3.28 -4.95
CA PHE A 346 28.80 2.57 -6.03
C PHE A 346 27.82 2.13 -7.14
N PHE A 347 26.64 1.62 -6.80
CA PHE A 347 25.58 1.32 -7.77
C PHE A 347 25.21 2.53 -8.64
N SER A 348 25.18 3.74 -8.05
CA SER A 348 24.90 5.00 -8.75
C SER A 348 26.02 5.44 -9.68
N LEU A 349 27.28 5.16 -9.32
CA LEU A 349 28.44 5.43 -10.19
C LEU A 349 28.47 4.51 -11.42
N PHE A 350 28.01 3.26 -11.30
CA PHE A 350 28.04 2.28 -12.38
C PHE A 350 26.83 2.33 -13.33
N LEU A 351 25.64 2.73 -12.85
CA LEU A 351 24.41 2.83 -13.66
C LEU A 351 24.25 4.20 -14.33
N GLN A 352 25.26 4.62 -15.10
CA GLN A 352 25.24 5.70 -16.11
C GLN A 352 24.00 6.63 -16.07
N HIS A 353 24.01 7.63 -15.19
CA HIS A 353 23.47 8.98 -15.40
C HIS A 353 23.98 9.88 -14.27
N PRO A 354 24.51 11.08 -14.56
CA PRO A 354 25.12 11.91 -13.53
C PRO A 354 24.06 12.43 -12.56
N LEU A 355 24.21 12.09 -11.27
CA LEU A 355 23.78 12.99 -10.20
C LEU A 355 24.46 14.34 -10.44
N ASN A 356 23.81 15.47 -10.12
CA ASN A 356 24.48 16.76 -10.21
C ASN A 356 25.76 16.76 -9.36
N SER A 357 26.74 17.59 -9.72
CA SER A 357 28.08 17.58 -9.09
C SER A 357 28.02 17.74 -7.57
N ASP A 358 27.08 18.57 -7.10
CA ASP A 358 26.93 18.93 -5.69
C ASP A 358 26.30 17.78 -4.87
N ASP A 359 25.28 17.11 -5.43
CA ASP A 359 24.65 15.93 -4.82
C ASP A 359 25.64 14.75 -4.76
N THR A 360 26.46 14.61 -5.81
CA THR A 360 27.51 13.57 -5.88
C THR A 360 28.59 13.80 -4.83
N ALA A 361 29.04 15.05 -4.64
CA ALA A 361 30.06 15.41 -3.65
C ALA A 361 29.56 15.27 -2.21
N TYR A 362 28.29 15.63 -1.96
CA TYR A 362 27.65 15.45 -0.67
C TYR A 362 27.49 13.96 -0.33
N LEU A 363 26.96 13.16 -1.25
CA LEU A 363 26.81 11.71 -1.07
C LEU A 363 28.17 11.01 -0.88
N LEU A 364 29.21 11.42 -1.64
CA LEU A 364 30.58 10.97 -1.44
C LEU A 364 31.09 11.24 -0.02
N THR A 365 30.84 12.46 0.47
CA THR A 365 31.27 12.89 1.80
C THR A 365 30.54 12.10 2.88
N GLU A 366 29.24 11.87 2.72
CA GLU A 366 28.46 11.09 3.67
C GLU A 366 28.83 9.60 3.64
N CYS A 367 29.05 9.01 2.45
CA CYS A 367 29.54 7.64 2.32
C CYS A 367 30.92 7.48 2.96
N ALA A 368 31.84 8.42 2.73
CA ALA A 368 33.17 8.40 3.34
C ALA A 368 33.10 8.46 4.89
N LYS A 369 32.21 9.31 5.44
CA LYS A 369 31.95 9.36 6.89
C LYS A 369 31.38 8.04 7.42
N GLN A 370 30.41 7.45 6.73
CA GLN A 370 29.78 6.20 7.16
C GLN A 370 30.72 4.99 7.01
N LEU A 371 31.60 4.96 6.01
CA LEU A 371 32.69 3.97 5.88
C LEU A 371 33.69 4.09 7.03
N ALA A 372 34.07 5.32 7.40
CA ALA A 372 34.96 5.55 8.53
C ALA A 372 34.31 5.08 9.85
N LEU A 373 33.03 5.38 10.07
CA LEU A 373 32.27 4.90 11.24
C LEU A 373 32.12 3.38 11.28
N ALA A 374 31.91 2.73 10.12
CA ALA A 374 31.83 1.27 10.02
C ALA A 374 33.18 0.59 10.28
N ALA A 375 34.29 1.21 9.89
CA ALA A 375 35.65 0.71 10.16
C ALA A 375 36.04 0.79 11.65
N GLU A 376 35.43 1.69 12.42
CA GLU A 376 35.69 1.89 13.85
C GLU A 376 34.80 1.04 14.78
N CYS A 377 33.76 0.36 14.26
CA CYS A 377 32.88 -0.49 15.07
C CYS A 377 33.54 -1.85 15.44
N PRO A 378 33.74 -2.18 16.73
CA PRO A 378 34.26 -3.47 17.14
C PRO A 378 33.15 -4.54 17.08
N GLY A 379 33.16 -5.41 16.07
CA GLY A 379 32.23 -6.53 15.94
C GLY A 379 32.12 -7.10 14.53
N SER A 380 31.50 -8.28 14.40
CA SER A 380 31.38 -9.12 13.20
C SER A 380 30.65 -8.51 11.97
N CYS A 381 30.35 -7.21 11.98
CA CYS A 381 29.71 -6.53 10.84
C CYS A 381 30.69 -6.29 9.68
N SER A 382 31.97 -6.01 9.95
CA SER A 382 32.98 -5.79 8.91
C SER A 382 33.30 -7.05 8.10
N SER A 383 33.20 -8.24 8.72
CA SER A 383 33.40 -9.53 8.03
C SER A 383 32.22 -9.94 7.14
N LEU A 384 30.99 -9.56 7.49
CA LEU A 384 29.81 -9.80 6.65
C LEU A 384 29.87 -8.97 5.36
N TRP A 385 30.28 -7.70 5.46
CA TRP A 385 30.49 -6.80 4.31
C TRP A 385 31.53 -7.29 3.30
N LEU A 386 32.62 -7.91 3.78
CA LEU A 386 33.74 -8.32 2.95
C LEU A 386 33.58 -9.74 2.38
N GLY A 387 32.71 -10.56 2.99
CA GLY A 387 32.58 -11.99 2.71
C GLY A 387 31.39 -12.41 1.84
N THR A 388 30.33 -11.61 1.73
CA THR A 388 29.16 -11.96 0.91
C THR A 388 29.34 -11.48 -0.53
N GLY A 389 30.04 -12.31 -1.31
CA GLY A 389 30.15 -12.14 -2.76
C GLY A 389 28.79 -12.26 -3.43
N VAL A 390 28.30 -11.16 -4.00
CA VAL A 390 27.37 -11.22 -5.13
C VAL A 390 28.26 -11.20 -6.38
N ASP A 391 28.34 -12.34 -7.08
CA ASP A 391 29.18 -12.54 -8.27
C ASP A 391 28.96 -11.51 -9.39
N PHE A 392 27.89 -10.70 -9.30
CA PHE A 392 27.60 -9.66 -10.26
C PHE A 392 28.50 -8.41 -10.15
N HIS A 393 29.25 -8.20 -9.05
CA HIS A 393 29.98 -6.94 -8.77
C HIS A 393 31.42 -7.14 -8.26
N LEU A 394 32.17 -8.08 -8.84
CA LEU A 394 33.59 -8.36 -8.50
C LEU A 394 34.52 -7.12 -8.50
N ARG A 395 34.29 -6.11 -9.36
CA ARG A 395 35.11 -4.87 -9.36
C ARG A 395 34.77 -3.93 -8.20
N VAL A 396 33.49 -3.79 -7.88
CA VAL A 396 33.02 -2.92 -6.79
C VAL A 396 33.50 -3.45 -5.45
N GLN A 397 33.44 -4.77 -5.24
CA GLN A 397 33.96 -5.42 -4.03
C GLN A 397 35.47 -5.20 -3.86
N HIS A 398 36.24 -5.31 -4.93
CA HIS A 398 37.68 -5.09 -4.91
C HIS A 398 38.06 -3.62 -4.63
N ASP A 399 37.33 -2.67 -5.20
CA ASP A 399 37.59 -1.23 -4.98
C ASP A 399 37.14 -0.79 -3.58
N LEU A 400 36.04 -1.35 -3.05
CA LEU A 400 35.62 -1.20 -1.65
C LEU A 400 36.66 -1.77 -0.67
N GLN A 401 37.23 -2.95 -0.98
CA GLN A 401 38.33 -3.53 -0.20
C GLN A 401 39.56 -2.63 -0.19
N ARG A 402 39.93 -2.04 -1.33
CA ARG A 402 41.05 -1.09 -1.42
C ARG A 402 40.78 0.17 -0.62
N ALA A 403 39.59 0.77 -0.76
CA ALA A 403 39.21 1.97 -0.02
C ALA A 403 39.20 1.72 1.50
N SER A 404 38.60 0.60 1.94
CA SER A 404 38.60 0.17 3.35
C SER A 404 40.02 -0.02 3.89
N THR A 405 40.88 -0.72 3.14
CA THR A 405 42.28 -0.95 3.52
C THR A 405 43.08 0.36 3.61
N ALA A 406 42.85 1.29 2.68
CA ALA A 406 43.50 2.60 2.66
C ALA A 406 43.09 3.48 3.86
N VAL A 407 41.81 3.44 4.24
CA VAL A 407 41.27 4.14 5.41
C VAL A 407 41.82 3.56 6.71
N CYS A 408 41.84 2.23 6.85
CA CYS A 408 42.40 1.53 8.01
C CYS A 408 43.91 1.75 8.18
N ALA A 409 44.64 1.99 7.09
CA ALA A 409 46.09 2.21 7.13
C ALA A 409 46.51 3.62 7.61
N LYS A 410 45.64 4.63 7.50
CA LYS A 410 45.96 6.04 7.86
C LYS A 410 44.80 6.78 8.56
N PRO A 411 44.27 6.26 9.68
CA PRO A 411 43.10 6.86 10.35
C PRO A 411 43.35 8.31 10.82
N SER A 412 44.56 8.62 11.28
CA SER A 412 44.95 9.95 11.81
C SER A 412 45.16 11.05 10.76
N LYS A 413 45.19 10.72 9.46
CA LYS A 413 45.26 11.73 8.38
C LYS A 413 43.87 12.15 7.88
N ILE A 414 42.84 11.34 8.14
CA ILE A 414 41.46 11.56 7.70
C ILE A 414 40.66 12.26 8.79
N LEU A 415 40.88 11.89 10.05
CA LEU A 415 40.24 12.47 11.22
C LEU A 415 41.12 13.61 11.77
N GLY A 416 40.60 14.83 11.81
CA GLY A 416 41.28 15.98 12.42
C GLY A 416 41.47 15.82 13.94
N HIS A 417 42.11 16.81 14.57
CA HIS A 417 42.45 16.76 16.00
C HIS A 417 41.20 16.64 16.89
N ARG A 418 41.29 15.72 17.86
CA ARG A 418 40.32 15.52 18.93
C ARG A 418 40.37 16.71 19.91
N SER A 419 39.30 17.50 19.99
CA SER A 419 39.14 18.55 21.00
C SER A 419 37.91 18.30 21.87
N ARG A 420 38.02 18.67 23.15
CA ARG A 420 36.97 18.47 24.15
C ARG A 420 36.06 19.70 24.17
N SER A 421 34.77 19.51 23.90
CA SER A 421 33.75 20.55 24.08
C SER A 421 33.64 20.90 25.57
N THR A 422 33.57 22.19 25.89
CA THR A 422 33.54 22.69 27.28
C THR A 422 32.17 22.59 27.96
N THR A 423 31.15 21.99 27.34
CA THR A 423 29.80 21.96 27.93
C THR A 423 29.05 20.63 27.90
N ARG A 424 29.64 19.53 27.41
CA ARG A 424 29.12 18.16 27.57
C ARG A 424 30.22 17.16 27.25
N GLU A 425 30.21 15.96 27.81
CA GLU A 425 31.16 14.87 27.49
C GLU A 425 30.96 14.29 26.07
N ASP A 426 30.68 15.14 25.08
CA ASP A 426 30.56 14.77 23.68
C ASP A 426 31.82 15.21 22.95
N TRP A 427 32.49 14.24 22.33
CA TRP A 427 33.62 14.49 21.43
C TRP A 427 33.08 14.99 20.09
N VAL A 428 33.52 16.17 19.65
CA VAL A 428 33.17 16.71 18.32
C VAL A 428 34.32 16.46 17.37
N TYR A 429 34.03 15.81 16.24
CA TYR A 429 35.01 15.56 15.17
C TYR A 429 34.94 16.67 14.13
N HIS A 430 36.09 17.27 13.80
CA HIS A 430 36.23 18.15 12.64
C HIS A 430 37.02 17.44 11.54
N LEU A 431 36.40 17.31 10.36
CA LEU A 431 37.07 16.85 9.13
C LEU A 431 38.00 17.95 8.62
N ASN A 432 39.14 17.57 8.03
CA ASN A 432 40.04 18.49 7.33
C ASN A 432 39.61 18.57 5.85
N PRO A 433 38.97 19.67 5.40
CA PRO A 433 38.30 19.70 4.09
C PRO A 433 39.26 19.72 2.89
N CYS A 434 40.55 19.97 3.11
CA CYS A 434 41.52 20.22 2.03
C CYS A 434 42.40 19.02 1.65
N SER A 435 42.23 17.82 2.24
CA SER A 435 43.23 16.75 2.06
C SER A 435 42.81 15.55 1.22
N ILE A 436 41.56 15.41 0.76
CA ILE A 436 41.17 14.22 -0.01
C ILE A 436 40.10 14.58 -1.05
N SER A 437 40.47 14.54 -2.34
CA SER A 437 39.46 14.35 -3.39
C SER A 437 39.12 12.86 -3.46
N GLY A 438 37.86 12.50 -3.77
CA GLY A 438 37.48 11.09 -3.94
C GLY A 438 38.28 10.35 -5.01
N LEU A 439 38.95 11.09 -5.90
CA LEU A 439 39.90 10.57 -6.89
C LEU A 439 41.22 10.10 -6.25
N ASP A 440 41.70 10.74 -5.17
CA ASP A 440 42.99 10.40 -4.54
C ASP A 440 42.96 9.05 -3.80
N ILE A 441 41.79 8.59 -3.37
CA ILE A 441 41.60 7.26 -2.73
C ILE A 441 41.71 6.15 -3.78
N LEU A 442 41.40 6.43 -5.04
CA LEU A 442 41.33 5.44 -6.12
C LEU A 442 42.49 5.54 -7.12
N SER A 443 43.31 6.60 -7.11
CA SER A 443 44.29 6.86 -8.19
C SER A 443 45.78 6.63 -7.89
N ASN A 444 46.19 6.14 -6.71
CA ASN A 444 47.63 5.94 -6.45
C ASN A 444 48.03 4.45 -6.51
N GLY A 445 48.57 4.07 -7.67
CA GLY A 445 49.54 2.98 -7.80
C GLY A 445 50.95 3.49 -7.55
#